data_AF-A0A3C1IHU6-F1
#
_entry.id   AF-A0A3C1IHU6-F1
#
_cell.length_a   1.000
_cell.length_b   1.000
_cell.length_c   1.000
_cell.angle_alpha   90.00
_cell.angle_beta   90.00
_cell.angle_gamma   90.00
#
_symmetry.space_group_name_H-M   'P 1'
#
loop_
_entity.id
_entity.type
_entity.pdbx_description
1 polymer ?
#
loop_
_entity_poly.entity_id
_entity_poly.type
_entity_poly.pdbx_seq_one_letter_code
_entity_poly.pdbx_strand_id
1 'polypeptide(L)'
;MRMIARLTGLMAIVMGLPVAAQDGLEIIGKPVDKLLGFQPPVTELARDVQWLDDMVLWVIVAITLLVTALLAYVIVRYNQKANP
;
A
#
# COMPACT_ATOMS: atom_id res chain seq x y z
N MET A 1 -43.41 -17.93 32.55
CA MET A 1 -42.87 -18.12 31.18
C MET A 1 -42.62 -16.81 30.43
N ARG A 2 -43.56 -15.85 30.42
CA ARG A 2 -43.36 -14.53 29.74
C ARG A 2 -42.20 -13.68 30.28
N MET A 3 -41.92 -13.74 31.57
CA MET A 3 -40.85 -12.94 32.20
C MET A 3 -39.44 -13.51 31.91
N ILE A 4 -39.31 -14.85 31.89
CA ILE A 4 -38.06 -15.54 31.53
C ILE A 4 -37.71 -15.23 30.06
N ALA A 5 -38.70 -15.26 29.16
CA ALA A 5 -38.50 -14.90 27.75
C ALA A 5 -38.02 -13.46 27.53
N ARG A 6 -38.41 -12.51 28.40
CA ARG A 6 -37.93 -11.11 28.36
C ARG A 6 -36.49 -10.98 28.87
N LEU A 7 -36.14 -11.74 29.91
CA LEU A 7 -34.78 -11.79 30.48
C LEU A 7 -33.78 -12.45 29.53
N THR A 8 -34.17 -13.52 28.84
CA THR A 8 -33.33 -14.16 27.82
C THR A 8 -33.11 -13.25 26.60
N GLY A 9 -34.12 -12.47 26.20
CA GLY A 9 -33.98 -11.48 25.13
C GLY A 9 -33.01 -10.35 25.50
N LEU A 10 -33.04 -9.88 26.74
CA LEU A 10 -32.09 -8.87 27.24
C LEU A 10 -30.66 -9.42 27.30
N MET A 11 -30.49 -10.67 27.74
CA MET A 11 -29.18 -11.34 27.74
C MET A 11 -28.64 -11.55 26.32
N ALA A 12 -29.49 -11.84 25.34
CA ALA A 12 -29.07 -11.97 23.94
C ALA A 12 -28.53 -10.65 23.36
N ILE A 13 -29.09 -9.49 23.76
CA ILE A 13 -28.59 -8.17 23.37
C ILE A 13 -27.21 -7.91 23.99
N VAL A 14 -27.02 -8.25 25.27
CA VAL A 14 -25.73 -8.08 25.97
C VAL A 14 -24.64 -8.99 25.41
N MET A 15 -24.98 -10.22 25.03
CA MET A 15 -24.04 -11.18 24.42
C MET A 15 -23.69 -10.84 22.96
N GLY A 16 -24.47 -9.98 22.29
CA GLY A 16 -24.20 -9.46 20.94
C GLY A 16 -23.30 -8.22 20.91
N LEU A 17 -23.01 -7.59 22.06
CA LEU A 17 -22.10 -6.44 22.17
C LEU A 17 -20.68 -6.67 21.58
N PRO A 18 -20.02 -7.83 21.75
CA PRO A 18 -18.70 -8.06 21.13
C PRO A 18 -18.74 -8.09 19.60
N VAL A 19 -19.89 -8.42 18.99
CA VAL A 19 -20.07 -8.39 17.52
C VAL A 19 -20.21 -6.95 17.04
N ALA A 20 -20.96 -6.10 17.76
CA ALA A 20 -21.05 -4.67 17.46
C ALA A 20 -19.71 -3.93 17.64
N ALA A 21 -18.80 -4.46 18.47
CA ALA A 21 -17.45 -3.92 18.63
C ALA A 21 -16.52 -4.27 17.44
N GLN A 22 -16.85 -5.28 16.63
CA GLN A 22 -16.10 -5.64 15.42
C GLN A 22 -16.41 -4.68 14.24
N ASP A 23 -17.61 -4.08 14.22
CA ASP A 23 -18.03 -3.11 13.19
C ASP A 23 -17.26 -1.77 13.22
N GLY A 24 -16.38 -1.56 14.21
CA GLY A 24 -15.55 -0.35 14.34
C GLY A 24 -14.05 -0.56 14.10
N LEU A 25 -13.62 -1.75 13.69
CA LEU A 25 -12.20 -2.00 13.40
C LEU A 25 -11.80 -1.36 12.06
N GLU A 26 -10.69 -0.63 12.05
CA GLU A 26 -10.19 0.02 10.85
C GLU A 26 -9.69 -1.01 9.82
N ILE A 27 -10.23 -0.96 8.61
CA ILE A 27 -9.74 -1.77 7.48
C ILE A 27 -8.48 -1.10 6.92
N ILE A 28 -7.32 -1.60 7.34
CA ILE A 28 -5.99 -1.08 6.99
C ILE A 28 -5.53 -1.59 5.61
N GLY A 29 -5.66 -2.90 5.36
CA GLY A 29 -5.20 -3.56 4.13
C GLY A 29 -6.18 -3.41 2.96
N LYS A 30 -6.37 -2.19 2.47
CA LYS A 30 -7.19 -1.91 1.28
C LYS A 30 -6.43 -1.08 0.25
N PRO A 31 -6.62 -1.36 -1.06
CA PRO A 31 -6.14 -0.47 -2.09
C PRO A 31 -6.87 0.87 -2.01
N VAL A 32 -6.15 1.96 -2.27
CA VAL A 32 -6.71 3.30 -2.41
C VAL A 32 -6.65 3.66 -3.89
N ASP A 33 -7.77 4.15 -4.43
CA ASP A 33 -7.88 4.51 -5.84
C ASP A 33 -6.77 5.50 -6.24
N LYS A 34 -6.09 5.21 -7.36
CA LYS A 34 -5.00 6.01 -7.97
C LYS A 34 -3.69 6.15 -7.17
N LEU A 35 -3.49 5.43 -6.07
CA LEU A 35 -2.17 5.37 -5.44
C LEU A 35 -1.25 4.39 -6.18
N LEU A 36 0.04 4.76 -6.26
CA LEU A 36 1.08 4.00 -6.96
C LEU A 36 1.99 3.19 -6.03
N GLY A 37 1.91 3.46 -4.72
CA GLY A 37 2.71 2.79 -3.70
C GLY A 37 2.04 1.57 -3.08
N PHE A 38 2.74 0.92 -2.16
CA PHE A 38 2.20 -0.23 -1.43
C PHE A 38 1.11 0.17 -0.44
N GLN A 39 0.29 -0.82 -0.06
CA GLN A 39 -0.64 -0.71 1.06
C GLN A 39 0.12 -0.59 2.40
N PRO A 40 -0.50 -0.07 3.47
CA PRO A 40 0.16 0.05 4.77
C PRO A 40 0.65 -1.33 5.28
N PRO A 41 1.92 -1.45 5.72
CA PRO A 41 2.47 -2.72 6.18
C PRO A 41 1.87 -3.10 7.55
N VAL A 42 1.31 -4.30 7.63
CA VAL A 42 0.71 -4.85 8.86
C VAL A 42 1.56 -5.95 9.52
N THR A 43 2.70 -6.30 8.91
CA THR A 43 3.68 -7.27 9.42
C THR A 43 5.11 -6.72 9.33
N GLU A 44 6.03 -7.25 10.13
CA GLU A 44 7.46 -6.94 10.00
C GLU A 44 8.00 -7.30 8.60
N LEU A 45 7.59 -8.44 8.05
CA LEU A 45 8.01 -8.86 6.71
C LEU A 45 7.57 -7.88 5.62
N ALA A 46 6.34 -7.34 5.71
CA ALA A 46 5.87 -6.35 4.75
C ALA A 46 6.66 -5.04 4.83
N ARG A 47 7.09 -4.65 6.03
CA ARG A 47 7.94 -3.47 6.24
C ARG A 47 9.32 -3.65 5.62
N ASP A 48 9.92 -4.83 5.78
CA ASP A 48 11.24 -5.14 5.24
C ASP A 48 11.22 -5.18 3.70
N VAL A 49 10.15 -5.73 3.11
CA VAL A 49 9.98 -5.73 1.64
C VAL A 49 9.81 -4.33 1.09
N GLN A 50 8.99 -3.48 1.72
CA GLN A 50 8.81 -2.09 1.29
C GLN A 50 10.10 -1.29 1.41
N TRP A 51 10.87 -1.51 2.48
CA TRP A 51 12.19 -0.88 2.64
C TRP A 51 13.18 -1.33 1.55
N LEU A 52 13.20 -2.63 1.23
CA LEU A 52 14.05 -3.17 0.18
C LEU A 52 13.67 -2.59 -1.18
N ASP A 53 12.38 -2.50 -1.48
CA ASP A 53 11.87 -1.90 -2.72
C ASP A 53 12.29 -0.43 -2.83
N ASP A 54 12.07 0.38 -1.79
CA ASP A 54 12.45 1.79 -1.78
C ASP A 54 13.97 1.97 -2.01
N MET A 55 14.80 1.18 -1.34
CA MET A 55 16.26 1.22 -1.52
C MET A 55 16.66 0.89 -2.96
N VAL A 56 16.10 -0.19 -3.51
CA VAL A 56 16.40 -0.64 -4.87
C VAL A 56 15.86 0.34 -5.91
N LEU A 57 14.68 0.92 -5.68
CA LEU A 57 14.04 1.91 -6.54
C LEU A 57 14.96 3.13 -6.71
N TRP A 58 15.53 3.66 -5.63
CA TRP A 58 16.48 4.76 -5.71
C TRP A 58 17.73 4.43 -6.52
N VAL A 59 18.24 3.19 -6.41
CA VAL A 59 19.40 2.73 -7.20
C VAL A 59 19.07 2.65 -8.69
N ILE A 60 17.95 2.03 -9.07
CA ILE A 60 17.58 1.89 -10.49
C ILE A 60 17.16 3.23 -11.09
N VAL A 61 16.55 4.15 -10.33
CA VAL A 61 16.25 5.52 -10.77
C VAL A 61 17.54 6.28 -11.10
N ALA A 62 18.57 6.16 -10.27
CA ALA A 62 19.86 6.79 -10.56
C ALA A 62 20.51 6.24 -11.84
N ILE A 63 20.48 4.91 -12.04
CA ILE A 63 21.04 4.27 -13.23
C ILE A 63 20.25 4.64 -14.49
N THR A 64 18.92 4.59 -14.43
CA THR A 64 18.06 4.93 -15.58
C THR A 64 18.24 6.40 -15.99
N LEU A 65 18.32 7.33 -15.04
CA LEU A 65 18.64 8.73 -15.34
C LEU A 65 20.01 8.89 -16.01
N LEU A 66 21.03 8.17 -15.54
CA LEU A 66 22.35 8.18 -16.17
C LEU A 66 22.28 7.70 -17.62
N VAL A 67 21.64 6.56 -17.88
CA VAL A 67 21.50 6.00 -19.23
C VAL A 67 20.70 6.92 -20.13
N THR A 68 19.57 7.45 -19.66
CA THR A 68 18.76 8.41 -20.39
C THR A 68 19.55 9.67 -20.72
N ALA A 69 20.35 10.19 -19.79
CA ALA A 69 21.22 11.34 -20.04
C ALA A 69 22.30 11.04 -21.08
N LEU A 70 22.94 9.88 -21.03
CA LEU A 70 23.94 9.46 -22.02
C LEU A 70 23.31 9.32 -23.41
N LEU A 71 22.12 8.72 -23.51
CA LEU A 71 21.39 8.61 -24.78
C LEU A 71 21.01 9.99 -25.31
N ALA A 72 20.47 10.86 -24.47
CA ALA A 72 20.16 12.24 -24.86
C ALA A 72 21.41 12.98 -25.34
N TYR A 73 22.54 12.82 -24.67
CA TYR A 73 23.83 13.38 -25.09
C TYR A 73 24.24 12.85 -26.46
N VAL A 74 24.17 11.54 -26.69
CA VAL A 74 24.53 10.93 -27.99
C VAL A 74 23.62 11.44 -29.12
N ILE A 75 22.31 11.51 -28.87
CA ILE A 75 21.32 12.01 -29.84
C ILE A 75 21.62 13.46 -30.23
N VAL A 76 21.94 14.32 -29.27
CA VAL A 76 22.20 15.74 -29.55
C VAL A 76 23.58 15.94 -30.18
N ARG A 77 24.61 15.28 -29.66
CA ARG A 77 26.01 15.53 -30.05
C ARG A 77 26.45 14.82 -31.32
N TYR A 78 25.93 13.62 -31.58
CA TYR A 78 26.38 12.72 -32.65
C TYR A 78 25.29 12.42 -33.68
N ASN A 79 24.22 13.21 -33.75
CA ASN A 79 23.30 13.10 -34.88
C ASN A 79 24.00 13.47 -36.20
N GLN A 80 23.44 12.99 -37.32
CA GLN A 80 23.96 13.18 -38.67
C GLN A 80 24.20 14.66 -39.04
N LYS A 81 23.44 15.60 -38.44
CA LYS A 81 23.59 17.03 -38.72
C LYS A 81 24.79 17.64 -37.99
N ALA A 82 25.04 17.24 -36.75
CA ALA A 82 26.12 17.75 -35.92
C ALA A 82 27.44 16.98 -36.12
N ASN A 83 27.38 15.77 -36.66
CA ASN A 83 28.52 14.91 -36.95
C ASN A 83 28.45 14.36 -38.39
N PRO A 84 28.69 15.21 -39.41
CA PRO A 84 28.70 14.83 -40.83
C PRO A 84 29.84 13.89 -41.20
#